data_AF-A0A2G6F513-F1
#
_entry.id   AF-A0A2G6F513-F1
#
_cell.length_a   1.000
_cell.length_b   1.000
_cell.length_c   1.000
_cell.angle_alpha   90.00
_cell.angle_beta   90.00
_cell.angle_gamma   90.00
#
_symmetry.space_group_name_H-M   'P 1'
#
loop_
_entity.id
_entity.type
_entity.pdbx_description
1 polymer ?
#
loop_
_entity_poly.entity_id
_entity_poly.type
_entity_poly.pdbx_seq_one_letter_code
_entity_poly.pdbx_strand_id
1 'polypeptide(L)'
;MIQKLLFSILIISISFSGCKAQTTHKTNTTMETFSKKINNLELKMLVNTDIKERKTSWDIYIYNSKRDSVLLDHFEHPKIYEKAHENISGDIRKHIIIGDVILDNETIYLTLYKHGKTYLNTYEFKDYKKFIKNEYFGGQLATGSYLNFGHPFYDTEIKILSDNKIYINFHGGTEVFSGNGSVTLLMFDKYKKKLAKVIFKKTGTKVIKDNEKLFETLDLNNKEKIHLEIRKVLIESNSMNKNDNFNYIDCMYDHNVKTDLEQFNKITGGTIYFFYQTNKYNSIQIIRYDNYENEWLIGDFKEELINL
;
A
#
# COMPACT_ATOMS: atom_id res chain seq x y z
N MET A 1 -51.66 53.09 55.81
CA MET A 1 -50.68 53.35 56.88
C MET A 1 -49.88 52.07 57.08
N ILE A 2 -48.63 52.04 56.58
CA ILE A 2 -47.53 51.08 56.90
C ILE A 2 -47.79 49.60 56.52
N GLN A 3 -46.85 48.76 56.07
CA GLN A 3 -45.64 48.79 55.25
C GLN A 3 -45.19 47.31 55.18
N LYS A 4 -44.83 46.79 54.00
CA LYS A 4 -43.87 45.68 53.76
C LYS A 4 -44.04 44.34 54.50
N LEU A 5 -44.21 43.25 53.76
CA LEU A 5 -43.08 42.35 53.46
C LEU A 5 -43.42 41.42 52.28
N LEU A 6 -42.63 41.55 51.20
CA LEU A 6 -42.60 40.62 50.09
C LEU A 6 -41.91 39.32 50.53
N PHE A 7 -42.51 38.17 50.22
CA PHE A 7 -41.77 36.94 49.95
C PHE A 7 -42.41 36.26 48.74
N SER A 8 -41.81 36.52 47.58
CA SER A 8 -42.16 35.93 46.30
C SER A 8 -41.64 34.49 46.27
N ILE A 9 -42.52 33.50 46.44
CA ILE A 9 -42.20 32.12 46.10
C ILE A 9 -42.49 31.94 44.61
N LEU A 10 -41.44 32.12 43.81
CA LEU A 10 -41.43 31.75 42.40
C LEU A 10 -41.32 30.21 42.33
N ILE A 11 -42.44 29.53 42.09
CA ILE A 11 -42.45 28.10 41.79
C ILE A 11 -41.91 27.95 40.36
N ILE A 12 -40.59 27.73 40.24
CA ILE A 12 -39.98 27.24 39.00
C ILE A 12 -40.33 25.75 38.92
N SER A 13 -41.37 25.42 38.16
CA SER A 13 -41.62 24.07 37.69
C SER A 13 -40.53 23.71 36.67
N ILE A 14 -39.41 23.16 37.17
CA ILE A 14 -38.44 22.45 36.34
C ILE A 14 -39.10 21.14 35.95
N SER A 15 -39.76 21.12 34.79
CA SER A 15 -40.03 19.90 34.07
C SER A 15 -38.68 19.26 33.74
N PHE A 16 -38.26 18.31 34.58
CA PHE A 16 -37.28 17.30 34.20
C PHE A 16 -37.88 16.48 33.07
N SER A 17 -37.79 17.02 31.85
CA SER A 17 -37.77 16.23 30.63
C SER A 17 -36.51 15.38 30.72
N GLY A 18 -36.63 14.24 31.42
CA GLY A 18 -35.66 13.17 31.39
C GLY A 18 -35.58 12.68 29.96
N CYS A 19 -34.76 13.36 29.17
CA CYS A 19 -34.22 12.83 27.94
C CYS A 19 -33.44 11.60 28.40
N LYS A 20 -34.09 10.44 28.38
CA LYS A 20 -33.38 9.16 28.33
C LYS A 20 -32.64 9.19 27.01
N ALA A 21 -31.46 9.80 27.01
CA ALA A 21 -30.45 9.51 26.02
C ALA A 21 -30.30 7.99 26.09
N GLN A 22 -30.88 7.32 25.10
CA GLN A 22 -30.76 5.90 24.93
C GLN A 22 -29.28 5.70 24.59
N THR A 23 -28.45 5.53 25.62
CA THR A 23 -27.07 5.07 25.48
C THR A 23 -27.18 3.68 24.90
N THR A 24 -27.21 3.61 23.57
CA THR A 24 -26.96 2.38 22.84
C THR A 24 -25.52 2.02 23.19
N HIS A 25 -25.35 1.19 24.21
CA HIS A 25 -24.11 0.48 24.46
C HIS A 25 -23.93 -0.47 23.27
N LYS A 26 -23.49 0.06 22.12
CA LYS A 26 -23.10 -0.77 20.98
C LYS A 26 -21.97 -1.64 21.47
N THR A 27 -22.28 -2.90 21.73
CA THR A 27 -21.28 -3.88 22.17
C THR A 27 -20.34 -4.22 21.04
N ASN A 28 -20.78 -4.07 19.77
CA ASN A 28 -19.98 -4.36 18.60
C ASN A 28 -19.94 -3.15 17.66
N THR A 29 -18.78 -2.89 17.06
CA THR A 29 -18.60 -1.90 16.00
C THR A 29 -17.93 -2.54 14.79
N THR A 30 -18.38 -2.15 13.59
CA THR A 30 -17.81 -2.60 12.31
C THR A 30 -17.38 -1.38 11.51
N MET A 31 -16.18 -1.42 10.96
CA MET A 31 -15.62 -0.34 10.13
C MET A 31 -15.05 -0.91 8.83
N GLU A 32 -15.38 -0.31 7.69
CA GLU A 32 -14.67 -0.57 6.43
C GLU A 32 -13.32 0.15 6.47
N THR A 33 -12.26 -0.57 6.10
CA THR A 33 -10.87 -0.08 6.16
C THR A 33 -10.16 -0.11 4.82
N PHE A 34 -10.69 -0.89 3.89
CA PHE A 34 -10.23 -0.98 2.52
C PHE A 34 -11.42 -1.35 1.64
N SER A 35 -11.54 -0.72 0.48
CA SER A 35 -12.39 -1.19 -0.61
C SER A 35 -11.71 -0.92 -1.95
N LYS A 36 -11.65 -1.92 -2.81
CA LYS A 36 -11.17 -1.77 -4.19
C LYS A 36 -12.00 -2.64 -5.14
N LYS A 37 -12.46 -2.05 -6.24
CA LYS A 37 -13.06 -2.78 -7.35
C LYS A 37 -11.97 -3.42 -8.20
N ILE A 38 -12.12 -4.71 -8.49
CA ILE A 38 -11.26 -5.49 -9.38
C ILE A 38 -12.15 -6.22 -10.38
N ASN A 39 -12.19 -5.71 -11.62
CA ASN A 39 -13.14 -6.13 -12.65
C ASN A 39 -14.60 -6.04 -12.16
N ASN A 40 -15.32 -7.16 -12.16
CA ASN A 40 -16.70 -7.29 -11.71
C ASN A 40 -16.85 -7.63 -10.21
N LEU A 41 -15.74 -7.63 -9.46
CA LEU A 41 -15.69 -7.94 -8.04
C LEU A 41 -15.31 -6.69 -7.23
N GLU A 42 -15.68 -6.68 -5.96
CA GLU A 42 -15.25 -5.68 -4.99
C GLU A 42 -14.63 -6.39 -3.79
N LEU A 43 -13.36 -6.10 -3.49
CA LEU A 43 -12.71 -6.61 -2.29
C LEU A 43 -12.85 -5.56 -1.19
N LYS A 44 -13.26 -5.99 0.01
CA LYS A 44 -13.34 -5.14 1.20
C LYS A 44 -12.66 -5.77 2.39
N MET A 45 -12.10 -4.93 3.25
CA MET A 45 -11.67 -5.32 4.58
C MET A 45 -12.53 -4.63 5.64
N LEU A 46 -13.15 -5.44 6.48
CA LEU A 46 -13.98 -4.99 7.60
C LEU A 46 -13.27 -5.28 8.91
N VAL A 47 -13.22 -4.28 9.80
CA VAL A 47 -12.68 -4.42 11.14
C VAL A 47 -13.84 -4.42 12.13
N ASN A 48 -13.96 -5.52 12.88
CA ASN A 48 -14.99 -5.70 13.89
C ASN A 48 -14.34 -5.63 15.28
N THR A 49 -14.84 -4.76 16.15
CA THR A 49 -14.47 -4.72 17.56
C THR A 49 -15.66 -5.21 18.39
N ASP A 50 -15.47 -6.30 19.15
CA ASP A 50 -16.41 -6.79 20.14
C ASP A 50 -15.97 -6.34 21.53
N ILE A 51 -16.73 -5.39 22.08
CA ILE A 51 -16.46 -4.74 23.36
C ILE A 51 -16.58 -5.71 24.54
N LYS A 52 -17.51 -6.66 24.44
CA LYS A 52 -17.82 -7.59 25.52
C LYS A 52 -16.75 -8.68 25.62
N GLU A 53 -16.39 -9.26 24.48
CA GLU A 53 -15.43 -10.38 24.42
C GLU A 53 -13.97 -9.91 24.40
N ARG A 54 -13.74 -8.60 24.37
CA ARG A 54 -12.41 -8.00 24.26
C ARG A 54 -11.65 -8.44 23.01
N LYS A 55 -12.33 -8.47 21.86
CA LYS A 55 -11.77 -8.96 20.60
C LYS A 55 -11.81 -7.91 19.51
N THR A 56 -10.78 -7.93 18.67
CA THR A 56 -10.82 -7.27 17.36
C THR A 56 -10.56 -8.31 16.28
N SER A 57 -11.33 -8.25 15.19
CA SER A 57 -11.08 -9.05 13.99
C SER A 57 -11.01 -8.20 12.73
N TRP A 58 -10.25 -8.69 11.75
CA TRP A 58 -10.15 -8.15 10.40
C TRP A 58 -10.60 -9.25 9.44
N ASP A 59 -11.69 -8.98 8.74
CA ASP A 59 -12.26 -9.89 7.76
C ASP A 59 -12.04 -9.33 6.36
N ILE A 60 -11.44 -10.12 5.48
CA ILE A 60 -11.26 -9.77 4.08
C ILE A 60 -12.30 -10.52 3.27
N TYR A 61 -13.22 -9.79 2.66
CA TYR A 61 -14.28 -10.34 1.82
C TYR A 61 -14.08 -9.96 0.37
N ILE A 62 -14.46 -10.85 -0.54
CA ILE A 62 -14.77 -10.49 -1.91
C ILE A 62 -16.26 -10.56 -2.17
N TYR A 63 -16.79 -9.52 -2.80
CA TYR A 63 -18.20 -9.40 -3.18
C TYR A 63 -18.32 -9.51 -4.69
N ASN A 64 -19.33 -10.26 -5.14
CA ASN A 64 -19.78 -10.19 -6.53
C ASN A 64 -20.90 -9.15 -6.69
N SER A 65 -21.20 -8.78 -7.94
CA SER A 65 -22.27 -7.82 -8.26
C SER A 65 -23.69 -8.23 -7.79
N LYS A 66 -23.88 -9.48 -7.36
CA LYS A 66 -25.15 -10.02 -6.85
C LYS A 66 -25.28 -9.97 -5.32
N ARG A 67 -24.35 -9.32 -4.63
CA ARG A 67 -24.26 -9.23 -3.15
C ARG A 67 -23.92 -10.54 -2.43
N ASP A 68 -23.49 -11.58 -3.12
CA ASP A 68 -22.85 -12.71 -2.45
C ASP A 68 -21.43 -12.30 -2.05
N SER A 69 -21.01 -12.71 -0.86
CA SER A 69 -19.63 -12.54 -0.40
C SER A 69 -18.95 -13.87 -0.13
N VAL A 70 -17.63 -13.88 -0.29
CA VAL A 70 -16.74 -14.97 0.12
C VAL A 70 -15.71 -14.39 1.07
N LEU A 71 -15.58 -14.98 2.26
CA LEU A 71 -14.53 -14.66 3.21
C LEU A 71 -13.20 -15.25 2.71
N LEU A 72 -12.24 -14.40 2.38
CA LEU A 72 -10.90 -14.79 1.94
C LEU A 72 -9.96 -15.04 3.12
N ASP A 73 -10.04 -14.18 4.13
CA ASP A 73 -9.16 -14.24 5.29
C ASP A 73 -9.81 -13.67 6.54
N HIS A 74 -9.42 -14.20 7.69
CA HIS A 74 -9.86 -13.76 9.00
C HIS A 74 -8.67 -13.71 9.94
N PHE A 75 -8.50 -12.55 10.57
CA PHE A 75 -7.50 -12.35 11.61
C PHE A 75 -8.20 -11.93 12.90
N GLU A 76 -7.83 -12.53 14.03
CA GLU A 76 -8.36 -12.18 15.34
C GLU A 76 -7.21 -11.80 16.27
N HIS A 77 -7.43 -10.76 17.07
CA HIS A 77 -6.58 -10.40 18.19
C HIS A 77 -7.40 -10.39 19.50
N PRO A 78 -7.03 -11.20 20.51
CA PRO A 78 -7.79 -11.33 21.76
C PRO A 78 -7.66 -10.17 22.76
N LYS A 79 -7.42 -8.93 22.28
CA LYS A 79 -7.44 -7.73 23.12
C LYS A 79 -8.24 -6.62 22.44
N ILE A 80 -9.15 -5.98 23.18
CA ILE A 80 -9.56 -4.61 22.86
C ILE A 80 -8.45 -3.69 23.27
N TYR A 81 -8.23 -2.75 22.38
CA TYR A 81 -7.25 -1.72 22.49
C TYR A 81 -7.62 -0.66 23.55
N GLU A 82 -6.88 -0.60 24.65
CA GLU A 82 -6.93 0.52 25.60
C GLU A 82 -5.59 1.27 25.62
N LYS A 83 -5.69 2.59 25.55
CA LYS A 83 -4.71 3.58 25.07
C LYS A 83 -3.36 3.71 25.81
N ALA A 84 -3.01 2.88 26.78
CA ALA A 84 -1.86 3.19 27.65
C ALA A 84 -0.91 1.99 27.82
N HIS A 85 0.34 2.20 27.39
CA HIS A 85 1.55 1.45 27.74
C HIS A 85 2.06 0.29 26.86
N GLU A 86 1.38 -0.10 25.79
CA GLU A 86 1.96 -1.06 24.83
C GLU A 86 2.54 -0.32 23.60
N ASN A 87 3.62 -0.85 23.01
CA ASN A 87 4.15 -0.47 21.68
C ASN A 87 3.08 -0.47 20.58
N ILE A 88 1.95 -1.08 20.92
CA ILE A 88 0.71 -1.27 20.22
C ILE A 88 -0.33 -0.30 20.84
N SER A 89 -0.08 1.03 20.79
CA SER A 89 -1.08 2.10 21.03
C SER A 89 -1.36 2.85 19.70
N GLY A 90 -2.56 3.44 19.46
CA GLY A 90 -3.04 3.88 18.14
C GLY A 90 -4.31 3.24 17.50
N ASP A 91 -4.48 3.44 16.19
CA ASP A 91 -5.66 3.10 15.37
C ASP A 91 -5.63 1.61 15.01
N ILE A 92 -6.62 0.87 15.50
CA ILE A 92 -6.69 -0.58 15.35
C ILE A 92 -6.65 -1.02 13.87
N ARG A 93 -7.20 -0.20 12.96
CA ARG A 93 -7.23 -0.46 11.53
C ARG A 93 -5.83 -0.59 10.91
N LYS A 94 -4.80 -0.05 11.58
CA LYS A 94 -3.42 -0.02 11.08
C LYS A 94 -2.55 -1.21 11.52
N HIS A 95 -3.12 -2.23 12.16
CA HIS A 95 -2.39 -3.45 12.55
C HIS A 95 -2.34 -4.49 11.44
N ILE A 96 -3.39 -4.48 10.60
CA ILE A 96 -3.50 -5.30 9.40
C ILE A 96 -3.99 -4.36 8.31
N ILE A 97 -3.18 -4.17 7.27
CA ILE A 97 -3.44 -3.20 6.20
C ILE A 97 -3.33 -3.93 4.87
N ILE A 98 -4.38 -3.86 4.06
CA ILE A 98 -4.28 -4.22 2.65
C ILE A 98 -3.64 -3.03 1.94
N GLY A 99 -2.51 -3.27 1.28
CA GLY A 99 -1.84 -2.24 0.49
C GLY A 99 -2.52 -2.10 -0.87
N ASP A 100 -2.60 -3.20 -1.61
CA ASP A 100 -3.18 -3.22 -2.94
C ASP A 100 -3.70 -4.63 -3.30
N VAL A 101 -4.56 -4.70 -4.32
CA VAL A 101 -5.13 -5.94 -4.85
C VAL A 101 -5.33 -5.86 -6.36
N ILE A 102 -5.04 -6.98 -7.04
CA ILE A 102 -5.35 -7.21 -8.45
C ILE A 102 -5.92 -8.62 -8.66
N LEU A 103 -6.58 -8.83 -9.81
CA LEU A 103 -7.11 -10.11 -10.26
C LEU A 103 -6.45 -10.48 -11.59
N ASP A 104 -5.89 -11.69 -11.68
CA ASP A 104 -5.33 -12.24 -12.91
C ASP A 104 -5.54 -13.75 -12.98
N ASN A 105 -6.06 -14.23 -14.11
CA ASN A 105 -6.37 -15.65 -14.35
C ASN A 105 -7.02 -16.34 -13.14
N GLU A 106 -8.13 -15.78 -12.66
CA GLU A 106 -8.91 -16.31 -11.51
C GLU A 106 -8.15 -16.35 -10.17
N THR A 107 -6.99 -15.71 -10.11
CA THR A 107 -6.18 -15.58 -8.90
C THR A 107 -6.19 -14.15 -8.42
N ILE A 108 -6.60 -13.94 -7.17
CA ILE A 108 -6.43 -12.66 -6.50
C ILE A 108 -5.03 -12.59 -5.92
N TYR A 109 -4.33 -11.51 -6.22
CA TYR A 109 -3.04 -11.15 -5.62
C TYR A 109 -3.27 -9.96 -4.71
N LEU A 110 -2.94 -10.10 -3.43
CA LEU A 110 -3.20 -9.09 -2.41
C LEU A 110 -1.93 -8.86 -1.61
N THR A 111 -1.48 -7.61 -1.49
CA THR A 111 -0.39 -7.25 -0.58
C THR A 111 -0.96 -6.95 0.80
N LEU A 112 -0.43 -7.63 1.81
CA LEU A 112 -0.90 -7.54 3.18
C LEU A 112 0.24 -7.15 4.11
N TYR A 113 0.05 -6.09 4.86
CA TYR A 113 0.84 -5.81 6.05
C TYR A 113 0.15 -6.42 7.26
N LYS A 114 0.88 -7.22 8.05
CA LYS A 114 0.42 -7.83 9.30
C LYS A 114 1.56 -7.85 10.31
N HIS A 115 1.40 -7.13 11.41
CA HIS A 115 2.34 -7.12 12.54
C HIS A 115 3.81 -6.82 12.15
N GLY A 116 4.05 -5.73 11.42
CA GLY A 116 5.40 -5.33 11.02
C GLY A 116 5.96 -6.10 9.82
N LYS A 117 5.20 -7.03 9.25
CA LYS A 117 5.62 -7.88 8.13
C LYS A 117 4.73 -7.65 6.91
N THR A 118 5.36 -7.69 5.75
CA THR A 118 4.73 -7.56 4.43
C THR A 118 4.63 -8.93 3.79
N TYR A 119 3.49 -9.22 3.17
CA TYR A 119 3.20 -10.46 2.48
C TYR A 119 2.51 -10.21 1.14
N LEU A 120 2.74 -11.11 0.19
CA LEU A 120 1.86 -11.30 -0.95
C LEU A 120 0.98 -12.53 -0.65
N ASN A 121 -0.33 -12.33 -0.56
CA ASN A 121 -1.30 -13.41 -0.44
C ASN A 121 -1.91 -13.67 -1.82
N THR A 122 -2.02 -14.95 -2.17
CA THR A 122 -2.69 -15.39 -3.39
C THR A 122 -3.89 -16.25 -3.06
N TYR A 123 -5.02 -15.99 -3.73
CA TYR A 123 -6.24 -16.77 -3.61
C TYR A 123 -6.63 -17.28 -5.00
N GLU A 124 -6.24 -18.51 -5.31
CA GLU A 124 -6.47 -19.17 -6.60
C GLU A 124 -7.83 -19.89 -6.56
N PHE A 125 -8.86 -19.33 -7.20
CA PHE A 125 -10.21 -19.89 -7.15
C PHE A 125 -10.28 -21.19 -7.98
N LYS A 126 -10.94 -22.19 -7.41
CA LYS A 126 -11.28 -23.46 -8.08
C LYS A 126 -12.76 -23.52 -8.46
N ASP A 127 -13.58 -22.81 -7.69
CA ASP A 127 -14.98 -22.52 -7.97
C ASP A 127 -15.35 -21.19 -7.29
N TYR A 128 -16.62 -20.78 -7.31
CA TYR A 128 -17.07 -19.48 -6.79
C TYR A 128 -16.95 -19.30 -5.26
N LYS A 129 -16.60 -20.34 -4.48
CA LYS A 129 -16.46 -20.29 -3.01
C LYS A 129 -15.19 -20.95 -2.47
N LYS A 130 -14.52 -21.79 -3.28
CA LYS A 130 -13.32 -22.53 -2.89
C LYS A 130 -12.11 -21.96 -3.62
N PHE A 131 -11.06 -21.74 -2.86
CA PHE A 131 -9.79 -21.24 -3.37
C PHE A 131 -8.63 -21.89 -2.64
N ILE A 132 -7.47 -21.90 -3.28
CA ILE A 132 -6.20 -22.26 -2.65
C ILE A 132 -5.53 -20.96 -2.22
N LYS A 133 -5.29 -20.83 -0.91
CA LYS A 133 -4.56 -19.71 -0.31
C LYS A 133 -3.07 -20.03 -0.21
N ASN A 134 -2.22 -19.11 -0.62
CA ASN A 134 -0.79 -19.12 -0.30
C ASN A 134 -0.36 -17.75 0.22
N GLU A 135 0.63 -17.72 1.12
CA GLU A 135 1.20 -16.51 1.70
C GLU A 135 2.71 -16.52 1.42
N TYR A 136 3.23 -15.45 0.81
CA TYR A 136 4.63 -15.29 0.47
C TYR A 136 5.21 -14.10 1.22
N PHE A 137 6.22 -14.32 2.07
CA PHE A 137 6.85 -13.27 2.86
C PHE A 137 7.62 -12.28 1.96
N GLY A 138 7.23 -11.00 2.02
CA GLY A 138 7.80 -9.89 1.24
C GLY A 138 8.82 -9.03 1.98
N GLY A 139 8.91 -9.17 3.30
CA GLY A 139 9.91 -8.49 4.13
C GLY A 139 9.36 -7.98 5.44
N GLN A 140 10.25 -7.45 6.27
CA GLN A 140 9.91 -6.81 7.54
C GLN A 140 10.06 -5.30 7.40
N LEU A 141 9.09 -4.55 7.91
CA LEU A 141 9.14 -3.11 8.03
C LEU A 141 9.67 -2.74 9.41
N ALA A 142 10.58 -1.78 9.47
CA ALA A 142 11.01 -1.20 10.72
C ALA A 142 9.86 -0.37 11.29
N THR A 143 9.22 -0.88 12.33
CA THR A 143 8.17 -0.17 13.07
C THR A 143 8.68 0.13 14.47
N GLY A 144 8.68 1.41 14.85
CA GLY A 144 8.93 1.83 16.22
C GLY A 144 7.66 1.85 17.06
N SER A 145 7.79 2.15 18.36
CA SER A 145 6.63 2.33 19.25
C SER A 145 5.75 3.49 18.78
N TYR A 146 4.43 3.33 18.80
CA TYR A 146 3.49 4.39 18.39
C TYR A 146 3.79 5.77 19.00
N LEU A 147 4.05 5.82 20.32
CA LEU A 147 4.31 7.08 21.04
C LEU A 147 5.48 7.89 20.46
N ASN A 148 6.48 7.21 19.89
CA ASN A 148 7.68 7.86 19.38
C ASN A 148 7.68 7.97 17.84
N PHE A 149 6.94 7.11 17.13
CA PHE A 149 7.09 6.91 15.70
C PHE A 149 5.79 7.07 14.90
N GLY A 150 4.64 7.24 15.57
CA GLY A 150 3.31 7.32 14.93
C GLY A 150 2.77 5.95 14.53
N HIS A 151 1.67 5.92 13.77
CA HIS A 151 1.10 4.65 13.33
C HIS A 151 1.98 3.98 12.26
N PRO A 152 1.83 2.65 12.06
CA PRO A 152 2.37 1.99 10.88
C PRO A 152 1.87 2.67 9.61
N PHE A 153 2.78 2.90 8.68
CA PHE A 153 2.49 3.35 7.33
C PHE A 153 2.79 2.21 6.36
N TYR A 154 1.89 1.99 5.40
CA TYR A 154 2.03 0.95 4.38
C TYR A 154 1.29 1.37 3.12
N ASP A 155 2.04 1.59 2.04
CA ASP A 155 1.54 1.93 0.70
C ASP A 155 2.21 0.99 -0.29
N THR A 156 1.42 0.39 -1.17
CA THR A 156 1.94 -0.58 -2.15
C THR A 156 1.23 -0.45 -3.47
N GLU A 157 1.90 -0.89 -4.52
CA GLU A 157 1.34 -1.03 -5.85
C GLU A 157 1.69 -2.42 -6.39
N ILE A 158 0.74 -3.10 -7.02
CA ILE A 158 0.95 -4.37 -7.73
C ILE A 158 0.72 -4.14 -9.23
N LYS A 159 1.71 -4.50 -10.06
CA LYS A 159 1.58 -4.48 -11.53
C LYS A 159 1.91 -5.84 -12.15
N ILE A 160 1.09 -6.24 -13.12
CA ILE A 160 1.42 -7.33 -14.05
C ILE A 160 2.06 -6.69 -15.27
N LEU A 161 3.36 -6.91 -15.43
CA LEU A 161 4.13 -6.37 -16.55
C LEU A 161 4.52 -7.46 -17.57
N SER A 162 4.25 -8.72 -17.25
CA SER A 162 4.41 -9.87 -18.15
C SER A 162 3.53 -11.04 -17.68
N ASP A 163 3.27 -11.99 -18.59
CA ASP A 163 2.37 -13.13 -18.33
C ASP A 163 2.80 -14.03 -17.17
N ASN A 164 4.08 -13.98 -16.75
CA ASN A 164 4.62 -14.83 -15.69
C ASN A 164 5.19 -14.07 -14.49
N LYS A 165 5.32 -12.73 -14.56
CA LYS A 165 5.87 -11.92 -13.46
C LYS A 165 4.90 -10.84 -13.00
N ILE A 166 4.80 -10.73 -11.67
CA ILE A 166 4.14 -9.62 -10.99
C ILE A 166 5.22 -8.80 -10.28
N TYR A 167 5.14 -7.49 -10.40
CA TYR A 167 6.00 -6.55 -9.70
C TYR A 167 5.21 -5.87 -8.59
N ILE A 168 5.85 -5.73 -7.44
CA ILE A 168 5.24 -5.12 -6.26
C ILE A 168 6.21 -4.08 -5.75
N ASN A 169 5.79 -2.82 -5.74
CA ASN A 169 6.53 -1.78 -5.03
C ASN A 169 5.83 -1.59 -3.70
N PHE A 170 6.56 -1.66 -2.59
CA PHE A 170 6.01 -1.27 -1.30
C PHE A 170 6.89 -0.23 -0.62
N HIS A 171 6.21 0.68 0.07
CA HIS A 171 6.79 1.66 0.96
C HIS A 171 6.10 1.56 2.31
N GLY A 172 6.88 1.49 3.38
CA GLY A 172 6.29 1.27 4.69
C GLY A 172 7.26 1.48 5.83
N GLY A 173 6.72 1.69 7.03
CA GLY A 173 7.48 2.06 8.22
C GLY A 173 6.53 2.64 9.24
N THR A 174 6.80 3.85 9.70
CA THR A 174 5.89 4.59 10.57
C THR A 174 5.62 5.98 10.03
N GLU A 175 4.51 6.60 10.40
CA GLU A 175 4.10 7.93 9.91
C GLU A 175 5.13 9.03 10.13
N VAL A 176 5.85 9.02 11.26
CA VAL A 176 6.88 10.04 11.57
C VAL A 176 8.14 9.84 10.73
N PHE A 177 8.41 8.61 10.30
CA PHE A 177 9.57 8.25 9.50
C PHE A 177 9.16 7.65 8.16
N SER A 178 8.09 8.19 7.57
CA SER A 178 7.50 7.78 6.30
C SER A 178 8.44 7.96 5.09
N GLY A 179 9.74 8.20 5.31
CA GLY A 179 10.82 8.20 4.31
C GLY A 179 12.04 7.33 4.66
N ASN A 180 12.12 6.71 5.84
CA ASN A 180 13.19 5.75 6.21
C ASN A 180 12.75 4.28 6.09
N GLY A 181 11.53 4.06 5.60
CA GLY A 181 11.05 2.77 5.16
C GLY A 181 11.84 2.23 3.98
N SER A 182 12.10 0.92 3.94
CA SER A 182 12.75 0.30 2.79
C SER A 182 11.81 0.35 1.58
N VAL A 183 12.02 1.29 0.65
CA VAL A 183 11.45 1.19 -0.71
C VAL A 183 11.95 -0.12 -1.28
N THR A 184 11.04 -1.07 -1.46
CA THR A 184 11.40 -2.41 -1.88
C THR A 184 10.58 -2.77 -3.10
N LEU A 185 11.26 -2.90 -4.23
CA LEU A 185 10.71 -3.53 -5.41
C LEU A 185 10.85 -5.05 -5.26
N LEU A 186 9.74 -5.76 -5.31
CA LEU A 186 9.66 -7.21 -5.34
C LEU A 186 9.22 -7.68 -6.71
N MET A 187 9.62 -8.92 -7.02
CA MET A 187 9.17 -9.66 -8.18
C MET A 187 8.63 -11.00 -7.73
N PHE A 188 7.40 -11.31 -8.14
CA PHE A 188 6.77 -12.61 -7.95
C PHE A 188 6.74 -13.37 -9.27
N ASP A 189 7.34 -14.56 -9.28
CA ASP A 189 7.28 -15.51 -10.39
C ASP A 189 6.08 -16.42 -10.21
N LYS A 190 5.07 -16.27 -11.08
CA LYS A 190 3.80 -17.02 -11.01
C LYS A 190 4.00 -18.52 -11.15
N TYR A 191 4.95 -18.96 -11.98
CA TYR A 191 5.20 -20.38 -12.23
C TYR A 191 6.02 -21.02 -11.12
N LYS A 192 7.08 -20.34 -10.67
CA LYS A 192 7.93 -20.83 -9.58
C LYS A 192 7.30 -20.63 -8.21
N LYS A 193 6.19 -19.88 -8.12
CA LYS A 193 5.54 -19.49 -6.86
C LYS A 193 6.54 -18.91 -5.88
N LYS A 194 7.35 -17.96 -6.36
CA LYS A 194 8.50 -17.41 -5.64
C LYS A 194 8.48 -15.89 -5.66
N LEU A 195 8.55 -15.30 -4.47
CA LEU A 195 8.75 -13.87 -4.27
C LEU A 195 10.24 -13.58 -4.02
N ALA A 196 10.78 -12.56 -4.67
CA ALA A 196 12.16 -12.14 -4.50
C ALA A 196 12.26 -10.62 -4.47
N LYS A 197 13.27 -10.10 -3.76
CA LYS A 197 13.65 -8.68 -3.82
C LYS A 197 14.42 -8.40 -5.10
N VAL A 198 14.11 -7.29 -5.75
CA VAL A 198 14.87 -6.76 -6.88
C VAL A 198 15.94 -5.83 -6.33
N ILE A 199 17.20 -6.24 -6.43
CA ILE A 199 18.34 -5.47 -5.92
C ILE A 199 19.24 -5.06 -7.08
N PHE A 200 19.36 -3.75 -7.28
CA PHE A 200 20.31 -3.18 -8.23
C PHE A 200 21.74 -3.42 -7.75
N LYS A 201 22.58 -4.01 -8.60
CA LYS A 201 23.97 -4.30 -8.24
C LYS A 201 24.77 -3.00 -8.20
N LYS A 202 25.36 -2.67 -7.05
CA LYS A 202 26.25 -1.49 -6.95
C LYS A 202 27.40 -1.56 -7.95
N THR A 203 27.99 -2.75 -8.12
CA THR A 203 29.01 -3.01 -9.14
C THR A 203 28.36 -3.13 -10.52
N GLY A 204 28.76 -2.27 -11.46
CA GLY A 204 28.25 -2.26 -12.83
C GLY A 204 27.01 -1.38 -13.05
N THR A 205 26.45 -0.76 -12.02
CA THR A 205 25.45 0.31 -12.20
C THR A 205 26.14 1.59 -12.64
N LYS A 206 25.74 2.11 -13.79
CA LYS A 206 26.10 3.45 -14.28
C LYS A 206 25.15 4.47 -13.67
N VAL A 207 25.72 5.55 -13.16
CA VAL A 207 24.97 6.71 -12.65
C VAL A 207 25.09 7.84 -13.67
N ILE A 208 23.95 8.41 -14.09
CA ILE A 208 23.92 9.51 -15.05
C ILE A 208 23.11 10.64 -14.47
N LYS A 209 23.80 11.76 -14.18
CA LYS A 209 23.16 12.97 -13.66
C LYS A 209 22.28 13.60 -14.74
N ASP A 210 21.08 13.98 -14.33
CA ASP A 210 20.15 14.78 -15.11
C ASP A 210 20.13 16.20 -14.55
N ASN A 211 20.87 17.09 -15.21
CA ASN A 211 20.94 18.49 -14.80
C ASN A 211 19.68 19.28 -15.19
N GLU A 212 18.87 18.76 -16.11
CA GLU A 212 17.62 19.39 -16.57
C GLU A 212 16.45 19.07 -15.64
N LYS A 213 16.61 18.03 -14.79
CA LYS A 213 15.60 17.53 -13.85
C LYS A 213 14.29 17.19 -14.57
N LEU A 214 14.40 16.34 -15.58
CA LEU A 214 13.35 16.00 -16.53
C LEU A 214 11.99 15.75 -15.85
N PHE A 215 11.97 14.98 -14.77
CA PHE A 215 10.74 14.56 -14.10
C PHE A 215 10.10 15.62 -13.20
N GLU A 216 10.77 16.75 -12.94
CA GLU A 216 10.10 17.91 -12.32
C GLU A 216 8.99 18.48 -13.22
N THR A 217 9.04 18.24 -14.53
CA THR A 217 8.07 18.82 -15.49
C THR A 217 7.45 17.79 -16.44
N LEU A 218 8.03 16.60 -16.55
CA LEU A 218 7.52 15.55 -17.42
C LEU A 218 6.31 14.83 -16.80
N ASP A 219 5.20 14.84 -17.52
CA ASP A 219 4.01 14.05 -17.18
C ASP A 219 4.28 12.54 -17.35
N LEU A 220 4.19 11.78 -16.25
CA LEU A 220 4.36 10.33 -16.25
C LEU A 220 3.29 9.57 -17.06
N ASN A 221 2.18 10.22 -17.42
CA ASN A 221 1.18 9.66 -18.31
C ASN A 221 1.56 9.77 -19.79
N ASN A 222 2.53 10.64 -20.13
CA ASN A 222 3.03 10.77 -21.50
C ASN A 222 4.03 9.65 -21.83
N LYS A 223 3.49 8.45 -22.08
CA LYS A 223 4.28 7.25 -22.35
C LYS A 223 5.22 7.38 -23.54
N GLU A 224 4.85 8.14 -24.57
CA GLU A 224 5.70 8.37 -25.75
C GLU A 224 6.94 9.20 -25.40
N LYS A 225 6.76 10.29 -24.64
CA LYS A 225 7.89 11.10 -24.22
C LYS A 225 8.81 10.33 -23.26
N ILE A 226 8.25 9.59 -22.30
CA ILE A 226 9.04 8.72 -21.41
C ILE A 226 9.82 7.67 -22.20
N HIS A 227 9.18 7.05 -23.20
CA HIS A 227 9.83 6.10 -24.08
C HIS A 227 11.06 6.72 -24.77
N LEU A 228 10.93 7.93 -25.32
CA LEU A 228 12.04 8.62 -25.98
C LEU A 228 13.18 8.97 -25.02
N GLU A 229 12.86 9.47 -23.83
CA GLU A 229 13.88 9.87 -22.84
C GLU A 229 14.66 8.67 -22.29
N ILE A 230 13.96 7.58 -21.96
CA ILE A 230 14.62 6.34 -21.51
C ILE A 230 15.49 5.77 -22.65
N ARG A 231 14.96 5.75 -23.89
CA ARG A 231 15.73 5.28 -25.04
C ARG A 231 17.00 6.10 -25.25
N LYS A 232 16.90 7.43 -25.14
CA LYS A 232 18.02 8.36 -25.26
C LYS A 232 19.09 8.06 -24.21
N VAL A 233 18.73 8.00 -22.93
CA VAL A 233 19.71 7.77 -21.86
C VAL A 233 20.37 6.38 -21.96
N LEU A 234 19.63 5.36 -22.41
CA LEU A 234 20.19 4.02 -22.64
C LEU A 234 21.21 4.00 -23.79
N ILE A 235 20.98 4.76 -24.86
CA ILE A 235 21.91 4.90 -26.00
C ILE A 235 23.14 5.70 -25.58
N GLU A 236 22.96 6.88 -24.97
CA GLU A 236 24.05 7.76 -24.57
C GLU A 236 24.97 7.12 -23.53
N SER A 237 24.40 6.26 -22.68
CA SER A 237 25.15 5.48 -21.70
C SER A 237 25.86 4.24 -22.27
N ASN A 238 25.72 3.95 -23.57
CA ASN A 238 26.16 2.70 -24.20
C ASN A 238 25.60 1.43 -23.51
N SER A 239 24.37 1.52 -22.99
CA SER A 239 23.65 0.37 -22.40
C SER A 239 22.73 -0.30 -23.43
N MET A 240 22.49 0.36 -24.56
CA MET A 240 21.72 -0.12 -25.70
C MET A 240 22.27 0.46 -27.01
N ASN A 241 22.22 -0.29 -28.11
CA ASN A 241 22.60 0.23 -29.42
C ASN A 241 21.47 1.06 -30.05
N LYS A 242 21.82 2.00 -30.93
CA LYS A 242 20.82 2.83 -31.65
C LYS A 242 19.80 2.00 -32.46
N ASN A 243 20.22 0.85 -32.96
CA ASN A 243 19.41 -0.03 -33.81
C ASN A 243 18.64 -1.10 -33.01
N ASP A 244 18.81 -1.14 -31.69
CA ASP A 244 18.06 -2.09 -30.86
C ASP A 244 16.59 -1.66 -30.80
N ASN A 245 15.68 -2.62 -30.93
CA ASN A 245 14.25 -2.37 -30.72
C ASN A 245 14.04 -2.13 -29.23
N PHE A 246 13.57 -0.94 -28.88
CA PHE A 246 13.23 -0.55 -27.52
C PHE A 246 11.72 -0.49 -27.36
N ASN A 247 11.21 -1.08 -26.28
CA ASN A 247 9.80 -1.05 -25.95
C ASN A 247 9.63 -0.64 -24.48
N TYR A 248 9.08 0.55 -24.25
CA TYR A 248 8.66 0.98 -22.91
C TYR A 248 7.33 0.33 -22.52
N ILE A 249 7.24 -0.18 -21.30
CA ILE A 249 6.07 -0.94 -20.83
C ILE A 249 5.26 -0.07 -19.86
N ASP A 250 5.86 0.25 -18.72
CA ASP A 250 5.22 1.04 -17.68
C ASP A 250 6.24 1.52 -16.64
N CYS A 251 5.79 2.27 -15.65
CA CYS A 251 6.57 2.65 -14.47
C CYS A 251 5.86 2.28 -13.16
N MET A 252 6.61 2.15 -12.08
CA MET A 252 6.10 2.12 -10.70
C MET A 252 6.91 3.14 -9.91
N TYR A 253 6.29 3.82 -8.96
CA TYR A 253 6.97 4.84 -8.17
C TYR A 253 6.61 4.73 -6.70
N ASP A 254 7.45 5.32 -5.85
CA ASP A 254 7.23 5.30 -4.41
C ASP A 254 6.18 6.31 -3.95
N HIS A 255 5.90 6.26 -2.65
CA HIS A 255 4.91 7.13 -2.02
C HIS A 255 5.25 8.62 -2.13
N ASN A 256 6.53 8.99 -2.20
CA ASN A 256 6.94 10.39 -2.29
C ASN A 256 6.54 10.95 -3.66
N VAL A 257 6.81 10.22 -4.74
CA VAL A 257 6.38 10.61 -6.09
C VAL A 257 4.86 10.71 -6.17
N LYS A 258 4.14 9.76 -5.58
CA LYS A 258 2.66 9.78 -5.51
C LYS A 258 2.14 11.04 -4.80
N THR A 259 2.69 11.34 -3.63
CA THR A 259 2.31 12.51 -2.81
C THR A 259 2.58 13.81 -3.56
N ASP A 260 3.75 13.89 -4.19
CA ASP A 260 4.18 15.04 -4.99
C ASP A 260 3.23 15.33 -6.16
N LEU A 261 2.81 14.28 -6.89
CA LEU A 261 1.82 14.39 -7.95
C LEU A 261 0.44 14.80 -7.43
N GLU A 262 -0.03 14.21 -6.33
CA GLU A 262 -1.33 14.49 -5.74
C GLU A 262 -1.44 15.91 -5.14
N GLN A 263 -0.37 16.39 -4.49
CA GLN A 263 -0.38 17.66 -3.77
C GLN A 263 0.08 18.85 -4.62
N PHE A 264 1.12 18.65 -5.44
CA PHE A 264 1.80 19.74 -6.15
C PHE A 264 1.76 19.61 -7.66
N ASN A 265 1.29 18.46 -8.18
CA ASN A 265 1.34 18.12 -9.61
C ASN A 265 2.76 18.32 -10.19
N LYS A 266 3.77 18.02 -9.38
CA LYS A 266 5.19 18.17 -9.68
C LYS A 266 5.99 17.16 -8.87
N ILE A 267 6.93 16.45 -9.50
CA ILE A 267 7.79 15.47 -8.83
C ILE A 267 9.06 16.19 -8.35
N THR A 268 9.31 16.20 -7.05
CA THR A 268 10.47 16.85 -6.42
C THR A 268 11.35 15.87 -5.67
N GLY A 269 10.82 14.70 -5.31
CA GLY A 269 11.55 13.64 -4.64
C GLY A 269 11.04 12.24 -4.97
N GLY A 270 11.69 11.25 -4.37
CA GLY A 270 11.32 9.84 -4.50
C GLY A 270 11.93 9.13 -5.71
N THR A 271 11.62 7.85 -5.79
CA THR A 271 12.17 6.91 -6.78
C THR A 271 11.11 6.48 -7.78
N ILE A 272 11.48 6.43 -9.05
CA ILE A 272 10.67 5.86 -10.14
C ILE A 272 11.43 4.68 -10.75
N TYR A 273 10.76 3.54 -10.88
CA TYR A 273 11.22 2.36 -11.59
C TYR A 273 10.52 2.29 -12.95
N PHE A 274 11.28 2.33 -14.03
CA PHE A 274 10.76 2.16 -15.39
C PHE A 274 11.06 0.77 -15.92
N PHE A 275 10.05 0.17 -16.52
CA PHE A 275 10.11 -1.18 -17.07
C PHE A 275 10.09 -1.12 -18.59
N TYR A 276 11.02 -1.85 -19.19
CA TYR A 276 11.18 -1.87 -20.64
C TYR A 276 11.69 -3.22 -21.14
N GLN A 277 11.62 -3.43 -22.44
CA GLN A 277 12.19 -4.58 -23.13
C GLN A 277 13.08 -4.10 -24.27
N THR A 278 14.09 -4.91 -24.57
CA THR A 278 14.89 -4.75 -25.79
C THR A 278 14.96 -6.07 -26.54
N ASN A 279 15.16 -6.04 -27.85
CA ASN A 279 15.42 -7.25 -28.65
C ASN A 279 16.59 -8.11 -28.12
N LYS A 280 17.54 -7.50 -27.39
CA LYS A 280 18.64 -8.21 -26.73
C LYS A 280 18.18 -9.11 -25.58
N TYR A 281 17.07 -8.74 -24.92
CA TYR A 281 16.55 -9.45 -23.75
C TYR A 281 15.04 -9.63 -23.85
N ASN A 282 14.58 -10.87 -24.04
CA ASN A 282 13.15 -11.20 -23.98
C ASN A 282 12.54 -11.01 -22.56
N SER A 283 13.36 -10.67 -21.56
CA SER A 283 12.91 -10.41 -20.18
C SER A 283 12.76 -8.91 -19.93
N ILE A 284 11.81 -8.57 -19.06
CA ILE A 284 11.63 -7.22 -18.51
C ILE A 284 12.95 -6.73 -17.90
N GLN A 285 13.41 -5.58 -18.37
CA GLN A 285 14.52 -4.81 -17.82
C GLN A 285 13.97 -3.66 -16.97
N ILE A 286 14.79 -3.18 -16.04
CA ILE A 286 14.40 -2.13 -15.11
C ILE A 286 15.50 -1.07 -15.10
N ILE A 287 15.12 0.19 -15.28
CA ILE A 287 15.97 1.35 -15.06
C ILE A 287 15.33 2.20 -13.97
N ARG A 288 16.13 2.73 -13.05
CA ARG A 288 15.65 3.52 -11.92
C ARG A 288 16.02 4.99 -12.10
N TYR A 289 15.13 5.90 -11.74
CA TYR A 289 15.41 7.32 -11.59
C TYR A 289 15.23 7.74 -10.13
N ASP A 290 16.22 8.42 -9.57
CA ASP A 290 16.18 9.01 -8.23
C ASP A 290 15.98 10.52 -8.37
N ASN A 291 14.83 11.03 -7.95
CA ASN A 291 14.50 12.45 -8.05
C ASN A 291 15.20 13.31 -6.99
N TYR A 292 15.64 12.74 -5.86
CA TYR A 292 16.41 13.50 -4.88
C TYR A 292 17.78 13.87 -5.45
N GLU A 293 18.41 12.91 -6.10
CA GLU A 293 19.75 13.05 -6.68
C GLU A 293 19.74 13.49 -8.15
N ASN A 294 18.55 13.57 -8.76
CA ASN A 294 18.33 13.82 -10.18
C ASN A 294 19.23 12.94 -11.04
N GLU A 295 19.11 11.63 -10.89
CA GLU A 295 20.00 10.70 -11.55
C GLU A 295 19.33 9.42 -12.03
N TRP A 296 19.78 8.97 -13.20
CA TRP A 296 19.48 7.65 -13.74
C TRP A 296 20.45 6.62 -13.20
N LEU A 297 19.91 5.48 -12.81
CA LEU A 297 20.63 4.33 -12.28
C LEU A 297 20.40 3.17 -13.24
N ILE A 298 21.41 2.92 -14.09
CA ILE A 298 21.35 1.97 -15.21
C ILE A 298 22.27 0.81 -14.91
N GLY A 299 21.71 -0.38 -14.72
CA GLY A 299 22.52 -1.56 -14.48
C GLY A 299 21.68 -2.81 -14.29
N ASP A 300 22.36 -3.93 -14.17
CA ASP A 300 21.72 -5.20 -13.87
C ASP A 300 21.16 -5.19 -12.44
N PHE A 301 20.04 -5.89 -12.26
CA PHE A 301 19.54 -6.27 -10.95
C PHE A 301 19.77 -7.76 -10.70
N LYS A 302 19.71 -8.15 -9.42
CA LYS A 302 19.62 -9.55 -9.00
C LYS A 302 18.33 -9.77 -8.23
N GLU A 303 17.80 -10.98 -8.34
CA GLU A 303 16.73 -11.49 -7.48
C GLU A 303 17.36 -12.02 -6.18
N GLU A 304 17.01 -11.43 -5.04
CA GLU A 304 17.44 -11.92 -3.73
C GLU A 304 16.29 -12.62 -3.02
N LEU A 305 16.57 -13.83 -2.52
CA LEU A 305 15.63 -14.61 -1.72
C LEU A 305 15.32 -13.87 -0.41
N ILE A 306 14.04 -13.86 -0.05
CA ILE A 306 13.57 -13.25 1.19
C ILE A 306 13.52 -14.34 2.24
N ASN A 307 14.44 -14.31 3.20
CA ASN A 307 14.44 -15.22 4.33
C ASN A 307 13.62 -14.64 5.48
N LEU A 308 12.89 -15.51 6.17
CA LEU A 308 12.13 -15.22 7.39
C LEU A 308 13.05 -14.96 8.59
#